data_AF-A0A828SUG4-F1
#
_entry.id   AF-A0A828SUG4-F1
#
_cell.length_a   1.000
_cell.length_b   1.000
_cell.length_c   1.000
_cell.angle_alpha   90.00
_cell.angle_beta   90.00
_cell.angle_gamma   90.00
#
_symmetry.space_group_name_H-M   'P 1'
#
loop_
_entity.id
_entity.type
_entity.pdbx_description
1 polymer ?
#
loop_
_entity_poly.entity_id
_entity_poly.type
_entity_poly.pdbx_seq_one_letter_code
_entity_poly.pdbx_strand_id
1 'polypeptide(L)'
;MDFNKIKIDRPRSIITYFDYFKDNMLDFHTAMASGGFATLSDISYGFSIETSLNWTVFLTSILKTTNLIDLIALETIDKKIKKLFKEYVQNSSLDIFSEFNKVISELKIYSQKTNFFYFIIQGLNCDKIYSFENITLGNFNEKNSNNISFSEKINKNIKLVIDERKRNGTFNPKDIFLKELKNTIKKYKNKTVIEISNLGDPLMAKEKSKNDAKELINQIIFITHISKSYKFHIQVHTYEVKDRIQPLCVNYDELSTSALSDEIIYNVDFSFSQRNNMAE
;
A
#
# COMPACT_ATOMS: atom_id res chain seq x y z
N MET A 1 24.98 -20.00 7.94
CA MET A 1 24.17 -20.33 6.74
C MET A 1 24.09 -19.07 5.89
N ASP A 2 24.36 -19.12 4.59
CA ASP A 2 24.29 -17.91 3.74
C ASP A 2 22.89 -17.74 3.14
N PHE A 3 22.06 -16.96 3.83
CA PHE A 3 20.69 -16.68 3.39
C PHE A 3 20.64 -15.79 2.15
N ASN A 4 21.70 -15.06 1.80
CA ASN A 4 21.69 -14.20 0.61
C ASN A 4 21.63 -14.98 -0.71
N LYS A 5 21.86 -16.30 -0.66
CA LYS A 5 21.89 -17.19 -1.83
C LYS A 5 20.92 -18.37 -1.64
N ILE A 6 19.72 -18.10 -1.15
CA ILE A 6 18.73 -19.16 -0.96
C ILE A 6 18.37 -19.84 -2.29
N LYS A 7 18.17 -21.16 -2.23
CA LYS A 7 17.72 -21.97 -3.36
C LYS A 7 16.28 -22.40 -3.15
N ILE A 8 15.35 -21.60 -3.65
CA ILE A 8 13.91 -21.80 -3.44
C ILE A 8 13.32 -22.93 -4.27
N ASP A 9 14.02 -23.37 -5.31
CA ASP A 9 13.66 -24.47 -6.21
C ASP A 9 14.04 -25.85 -5.66
N ARG A 10 14.72 -25.92 -4.53
CA ARG A 10 15.26 -27.15 -3.96
C ARG A 10 14.54 -27.53 -2.66
N PRO A 11 13.79 -28.65 -2.63
CA PRO A 11 13.08 -29.11 -1.43
C PRO A 11 13.99 -29.21 -0.21
N ARG A 12 15.16 -29.83 -0.38
CA ARG A 12 16.15 -30.00 0.69
C ARG A 12 16.62 -28.66 1.26
N SER A 13 16.77 -27.63 0.42
CA SER A 13 17.20 -26.31 0.88
C SER A 13 16.14 -25.65 1.74
N ILE A 14 14.87 -25.68 1.33
CA ILE A 14 13.75 -25.14 2.10
C ILE A 14 13.63 -25.84 3.47
N ILE A 15 13.69 -27.18 3.50
CA ILE A 15 13.69 -27.95 4.76
C ILE A 15 14.84 -27.49 5.66
N THR A 16 16.06 -27.41 5.12
CA THR A 16 17.24 -27.00 5.91
C THR A 16 17.09 -25.59 6.49
N TYR A 17 16.49 -24.64 5.75
CA TYR A 17 16.25 -23.28 6.26
C TYR A 17 15.23 -23.28 7.40
N PHE A 18 14.13 -24.02 7.26
CA PHE A 18 13.11 -24.11 8.30
C PHE A 18 13.63 -24.85 9.54
N ASP A 19 14.41 -25.92 9.38
CA ASP A 19 15.09 -26.61 10.48
C ASP A 19 16.05 -25.69 11.22
N TYR A 20 16.84 -24.89 10.51
CA TYR A 20 17.71 -23.89 11.13
C TYR A 20 16.92 -22.96 12.07
N PHE A 21 15.80 -22.41 11.61
CA PHE A 21 15.00 -21.52 12.46
C PHE A 21 14.34 -22.28 13.62
N LYS A 22 13.86 -23.51 13.38
CA LYS A 22 13.27 -24.37 14.41
C LYS A 22 14.26 -24.68 15.53
N ASP A 23 15.48 -25.06 15.19
CA ASP A 23 16.53 -25.41 16.13
C ASP A 23 17.06 -24.20 16.92
N ASN A 24 16.80 -22.98 16.43
CA ASN A 24 17.18 -21.71 17.06
C ASN A 24 15.97 -20.95 17.65
N MET A 25 14.83 -21.63 17.83
CA MET A 25 13.69 -21.07 18.56
C MET A 25 14.00 -20.97 20.05
N LEU A 26 13.56 -19.89 20.68
CA LEU A 26 13.63 -19.67 22.12
C LEU A 26 12.22 -19.62 22.69
N ASP A 27 12.06 -19.96 23.97
CA ASP A 27 10.82 -19.61 24.68
C ASP A 27 10.67 -18.08 24.76
N PHE A 28 9.42 -17.62 24.87
CA PHE A 28 9.07 -16.21 24.82
C PHE A 28 9.84 -15.35 25.84
N HIS A 29 10.02 -15.84 27.07
CA HIS A 29 10.67 -15.06 28.13
C HIS A 29 12.16 -14.91 27.84
N THR A 30 12.82 -15.98 27.40
CA THR A 30 14.24 -15.96 27.02
C THR A 30 14.49 -15.05 25.81
N ALA A 31 13.61 -15.07 24.81
CA ALA A 31 13.69 -14.19 23.65
C ALA A 31 13.62 -12.71 24.06
N MET A 32 12.64 -12.35 24.89
CA MET A 32 12.44 -10.98 25.38
C MET A 32 13.60 -10.49 26.26
N ALA A 33 14.10 -11.33 27.17
CA ALA A 33 15.23 -11.00 28.04
C ALA A 33 16.54 -10.75 27.25
N SER A 34 16.67 -11.37 26.08
CA SER A 34 17.82 -11.23 25.19
C SER A 34 17.70 -10.04 24.24
N GLY A 35 16.68 -9.18 24.38
CA GLY A 35 16.38 -8.09 23.45
C GLY A 35 15.94 -8.56 22.06
N GLY A 36 15.54 -9.84 21.93
CA GLY A 36 15.11 -10.46 20.69
C GLY A 36 13.68 -10.10 20.29
N PHE A 37 13.27 -10.55 19.11
CA PHE A 37 11.92 -10.34 18.60
C PHE A 37 11.00 -11.49 19.03
N ALA A 38 9.94 -11.16 19.76
CA ALA A 38 8.93 -12.12 20.19
C ALA A 38 7.61 -11.87 19.45
N THR A 39 7.00 -12.93 18.91
CA THR A 39 5.73 -12.81 18.18
C THR A 39 4.55 -12.93 19.14
N LEU A 40 3.80 -11.84 19.32
CA LEU A 40 2.49 -11.88 20.00
C LEU A 40 1.40 -12.31 19.00
N SER A 41 1.32 -13.61 18.72
CA SER A 41 0.08 -14.25 18.29
C SER A 41 0.16 -15.78 18.50
N ASP A 42 -0.59 -16.28 19.48
CA ASP A 42 -0.90 -17.69 19.74
C ASP A 42 0.25 -18.71 19.84
N ILE A 43 1.50 -18.29 20.12
CA ILE A 43 2.61 -19.22 20.43
C ILE A 43 3.65 -18.57 21.35
N SER A 44 4.13 -19.33 22.33
CA SER A 44 5.10 -18.93 23.36
C SER A 44 6.57 -18.99 22.91
N TYR A 45 6.89 -18.63 21.67
CA TYR A 45 8.28 -18.64 21.18
C TYR A 45 8.73 -17.31 20.57
N GLY A 46 10.04 -17.10 20.52
CA GLY A 46 10.69 -15.99 19.83
C GLY A 46 12.07 -16.38 19.29
N PHE A 47 12.78 -15.40 18.75
CA PHE A 47 14.14 -15.57 18.25
C PHE A 47 15.10 -14.68 19.04
N SER A 48 16.36 -15.09 19.14
CA SER A 48 17.44 -14.17 19.54
C SER A 48 17.55 -13.02 18.55
N ILE A 49 18.28 -11.95 18.91
CA ILE A 49 18.55 -10.83 17.99
C ILE A 49 19.21 -11.34 16.70
N GLU A 50 20.24 -12.19 16.82
CA GLU A 50 20.96 -12.74 15.67
C GLU A 50 20.05 -13.58 14.76
N THR A 51 19.24 -14.46 15.34
CA THR A 51 18.29 -15.29 14.58
C THR A 51 17.20 -14.45 13.93
N SER A 52 16.76 -13.36 14.57
CA SER A 52 15.82 -12.40 13.99
C SER A 52 16.39 -11.68 12.78
N LEU A 53 17.66 -11.29 12.81
CA LEU A 53 18.35 -10.71 11.66
C LEU A 53 18.44 -11.72 10.51
N ASN A 54 18.81 -12.97 10.81
CA ASN A 54 18.85 -14.04 9.83
C ASN A 54 17.47 -14.33 9.22
N TRP A 55 16.40 -14.24 10.02
CA TRP A 55 15.02 -14.34 9.55
C TRP A 55 14.69 -13.23 8.55
N THR A 56 15.02 -11.97 8.86
CA THR A 56 14.84 -10.85 7.93
C THR A 56 15.62 -11.07 6.62
N VAL A 57 16.89 -11.48 6.69
CA VAL A 57 17.70 -11.76 5.50
C VAL A 57 17.11 -12.90 4.68
N PHE A 58 16.58 -13.95 5.33
CA PHE A 58 15.87 -15.04 4.68
C PHE A 58 14.66 -14.55 3.90
N LEU A 59 13.76 -13.78 4.54
CA LEU A 59 12.57 -13.22 3.89
C LEU A 59 12.93 -12.30 2.71
N THR A 60 13.90 -11.40 2.91
CA THR A 60 14.38 -10.51 1.84
C THR A 60 14.95 -11.30 0.66
N SER A 61 15.65 -12.40 0.93
CA SER A 61 16.22 -13.24 -0.12
C SER A 61 15.16 -14.04 -0.87
N ILE A 62 14.06 -14.45 -0.21
CA ILE A 62 12.87 -14.99 -0.90
C ILE A 62 12.33 -13.97 -1.89
N LEU A 63 12.09 -12.75 -1.44
CA LEU A 63 11.55 -11.69 -2.29
C LEU A 63 12.48 -11.37 -3.47
N LYS A 64 13.79 -11.30 -3.25
CA LYS A 64 14.78 -11.08 -4.31
C LYS A 64 14.77 -12.21 -5.34
N THR A 65 14.90 -13.46 -4.90
CA THR A 65 14.97 -14.62 -5.80
C THR A 65 13.65 -14.84 -6.57
N THR A 66 12.53 -14.35 -6.04
CA THR A 66 11.22 -14.42 -6.70
C THR A 66 10.85 -13.18 -7.52
N ASN A 67 11.72 -12.16 -7.58
CA ASN A 67 11.46 -10.85 -8.19
C ASN A 67 10.23 -10.11 -7.62
N LEU A 68 10.02 -10.22 -6.30
CA LEU A 68 8.89 -9.61 -5.58
C LEU A 68 9.33 -8.50 -4.61
N ILE A 69 10.62 -8.15 -4.58
CA ILE A 69 11.21 -7.24 -3.58
C ILE A 69 10.60 -5.83 -3.59
N ASP A 70 10.27 -5.30 -4.75
CA ASP A 70 9.68 -3.96 -4.89
C ASP A 70 8.14 -3.99 -4.87
N LEU A 71 7.55 -5.18 -4.71
CA LEU A 71 6.10 -5.40 -4.79
C LEU A 71 5.49 -5.83 -3.47
N ILE A 72 6.28 -6.37 -2.54
CA ILE A 72 5.77 -6.99 -1.32
C ILE A 72 6.53 -6.47 -0.10
N ALA A 73 5.78 -5.89 0.83
CA ALA A 73 6.29 -5.42 2.10
C ALA A 73 6.83 -6.59 2.92
N LEU A 74 7.92 -6.35 3.65
CA LEU A 74 8.52 -7.35 4.52
C LEU A 74 7.52 -7.90 5.56
N GLU A 75 6.63 -7.04 6.07
CA GLU A 75 5.55 -7.43 6.98
C GLU A 75 4.57 -8.45 6.35
N THR A 76 4.22 -8.25 5.07
CA THR A 76 3.29 -9.13 4.35
C THR A 76 3.86 -10.54 4.17
N ILE A 77 5.12 -10.65 3.72
CA ILE A 77 5.78 -11.95 3.59
C ILE A 77 6.08 -12.57 4.97
N ASP A 78 6.48 -11.77 5.97
CA ASP A 78 6.74 -12.23 7.33
C ASP A 78 5.51 -12.93 7.91
N LYS A 79 4.33 -12.30 7.81
CA LYS A 79 3.07 -12.89 8.29
C LYS A 79 2.75 -14.22 7.62
N LYS A 80 2.95 -14.33 6.30
CA LYS A 80 2.68 -15.55 5.52
C LYS A 80 3.65 -16.67 5.88
N ILE A 81 4.96 -16.37 5.91
CA ILE A 81 6.00 -17.36 6.20
C ILE A 81 5.97 -17.77 7.68
N LYS A 82 5.69 -16.86 8.62
CA LYS A 82 5.51 -17.22 10.04
C LYS A 82 4.31 -18.14 10.27
N LYS A 83 3.21 -17.93 9.56
CA LYS A 83 2.06 -18.84 9.63
C LYS A 83 2.47 -20.24 9.16
N LEU A 84 3.17 -20.33 8.03
CA LEU A 84 3.68 -21.61 7.53
C LEU A 84 4.70 -22.24 8.49
N PHE A 85 5.60 -21.45 9.07
CA PHE A 85 6.60 -21.91 10.04
C PHE A 85 5.93 -22.45 11.32
N LYS A 86 4.87 -21.81 11.80
CA LYS A 86 4.04 -22.34 12.90
C LYS A 86 3.51 -23.74 12.57
N GLU A 87 2.93 -23.89 11.39
CA GLU A 87 2.38 -25.18 10.95
C GLU A 87 3.49 -26.25 10.84
N TYR A 88 4.66 -25.87 10.33
CA TYR A 88 5.85 -26.75 10.25
C TYR A 88 6.31 -27.25 11.61
N VAL A 89 6.35 -26.38 12.62
CA VAL A 89 6.77 -26.74 13.99
C VAL A 89 5.74 -27.66 14.65
N GLN A 90 4.45 -27.45 14.39
CA GLN A 90 3.36 -28.19 15.02
C GLN A 90 3.06 -29.54 14.34
N ASN A 91 3.35 -29.67 13.05
CA ASN A 91 3.01 -30.85 12.26
C ASN A 91 4.25 -31.49 11.63
N SER A 92 4.69 -32.61 12.20
CA SER A 92 5.87 -33.36 11.75
C SER A 92 5.73 -34.01 10.36
N SER A 93 4.52 -34.09 9.79
CA SER A 93 4.28 -34.68 8.47
C SER A 93 4.02 -33.64 7.36
N LEU A 94 4.15 -32.34 7.67
CA LEU A 94 3.92 -31.28 6.70
C LEU A 94 4.92 -31.35 5.54
N ASP A 95 4.43 -31.43 4.30
CA ASP A 95 5.24 -31.18 3.11
C ASP A 95 5.53 -29.68 2.99
N ILE A 96 6.56 -29.25 3.73
CA ILE A 96 6.94 -27.85 3.82
C ILE A 96 7.30 -27.24 2.48
N PHE A 97 7.84 -28.02 1.55
CA PHE A 97 8.22 -27.50 0.24
C PHE A 97 6.99 -27.17 -0.61
N SER A 98 6.00 -28.06 -0.63
CA SER A 98 4.74 -27.81 -1.34
C SER A 98 4.00 -26.61 -0.77
N GLU A 99 3.86 -26.53 0.55
CA GLU A 99 3.19 -25.39 1.21
C GLU A 99 3.95 -24.07 1.04
N PHE A 100 5.28 -24.10 1.08
CA PHE A 100 6.11 -22.95 0.75
C PHE A 100 5.83 -22.45 -0.67
N ASN A 101 5.81 -23.35 -1.66
CA ASN A 101 5.53 -22.97 -3.05
C ASN A 101 4.10 -22.42 -3.24
N LYS A 102 3.12 -22.90 -2.47
CA LYS A 102 1.78 -22.31 -2.45
C LYS A 102 1.82 -20.87 -1.94
N VAL A 103 2.50 -20.62 -0.82
CA VAL A 103 2.68 -19.25 -0.30
C VAL A 103 3.35 -18.34 -1.32
N ILE A 104 4.41 -18.80 -2.00
CA ILE A 104 5.06 -18.01 -3.06
C ILE A 104 4.10 -17.74 -4.23
N SER A 105 3.29 -18.70 -4.61
CA SER A 105 2.30 -18.55 -5.69
C SER A 105 1.21 -17.54 -5.33
N GLU A 106 0.73 -17.54 -4.09
CA GLU A 106 -0.19 -16.52 -3.58
C GLU A 106 0.43 -15.13 -3.61
N LEU A 107 1.71 -15.01 -3.23
CA LEU A 107 2.43 -13.73 -3.26
C LEU A 107 2.63 -13.21 -4.70
N LYS A 108 2.82 -14.09 -5.68
CA LYS A 108 2.99 -13.68 -7.09
C LYS A 108 1.78 -12.94 -7.66
N ILE A 109 0.58 -13.12 -7.10
CA ILE A 109 -0.63 -12.39 -7.53
C ILE A 109 -0.42 -10.87 -7.41
N TYR A 110 0.40 -10.40 -6.45
CA TYR A 110 0.69 -8.97 -6.27
C TYR A 110 1.45 -8.33 -7.44
N SER A 111 2.07 -9.11 -8.33
CA SER A 111 2.69 -8.59 -9.56
C SER A 111 1.67 -8.10 -10.60
N GLN A 112 0.40 -8.51 -10.47
CA GLN A 112 -0.69 -8.14 -11.38
C GLN A 112 -1.75 -7.28 -10.69
N LYS A 113 -1.74 -7.23 -9.35
CA LYS A 113 -2.72 -6.51 -8.55
C LYS A 113 -2.42 -5.02 -8.54
N THR A 114 -3.32 -4.23 -9.13
CA THR A 114 -3.24 -2.77 -9.11
C THR A 114 -4.03 -2.20 -7.93
N ASN A 115 -3.42 -1.31 -7.16
CA ASN A 115 -4.05 -0.59 -6.06
C ASN A 115 -4.13 0.89 -6.38
N PHE A 116 -5.28 1.51 -6.11
CA PHE A 116 -5.52 2.92 -6.35
C PHE A 116 -5.58 3.66 -5.02
N PHE A 117 -4.78 4.72 -4.92
CA PHE A 117 -4.70 5.56 -3.73
C PHE A 117 -5.12 6.98 -4.07
N TYR A 118 -5.94 7.57 -3.21
CA TYR A 118 -6.37 8.96 -3.33
C TYR A 118 -5.70 9.81 -2.26
N PHE A 119 -5.07 10.90 -2.68
CA PHE A 119 -4.44 11.89 -1.80
C PHE A 119 -5.10 13.25 -2.03
N ILE A 120 -5.45 13.94 -0.95
CA ILE A 120 -5.88 15.34 -1.03
C ILE A 120 -4.65 16.22 -1.22
N ILE A 121 -4.72 17.11 -2.20
CA ILE A 121 -3.85 18.29 -2.26
C ILE A 121 -4.72 19.48 -1.91
N GLN A 122 -4.34 20.27 -0.92
CA GLN A 122 -5.01 21.54 -0.67
C GLN A 122 -4.25 22.66 -1.39
N GLY A 123 -4.82 23.84 -1.54
CA GLY A 123 -4.21 24.87 -2.38
C GLY A 123 -3.86 24.43 -3.81
N LEU A 124 -4.38 23.27 -4.30
CA LEU A 124 -4.48 22.87 -5.72
C LEU A 124 -5.89 23.04 -6.22
N ASN A 125 -6.00 23.60 -7.40
CA ASN A 125 -7.23 23.74 -8.14
C ASN A 125 -6.88 23.51 -9.60
N CYS A 126 -7.50 22.49 -10.15
CA CYS A 126 -7.37 22.18 -11.56
C CYS A 126 -8.57 22.77 -12.31
N ASP A 127 -8.38 23.17 -13.56
CA ASP A 127 -9.46 23.58 -14.46
C ASP A 127 -10.17 22.39 -15.12
N LYS A 128 -9.53 21.21 -15.05
CA LYS A 128 -10.01 19.93 -15.54
C LYS A 128 -9.24 18.78 -14.89
N ILE A 129 -9.67 17.56 -15.17
CA ILE A 129 -8.90 16.36 -14.81
C ILE A 129 -7.75 16.14 -15.80
N TYR A 130 -6.56 15.90 -15.28
CA TYR A 130 -5.33 15.56 -16.00
C TYR A 130 -4.91 14.13 -15.67
N SER A 131 -4.43 13.38 -16.65
CA SER A 131 -3.93 12.01 -16.47
C SER A 131 -2.54 11.86 -17.09
N PHE A 132 -1.62 11.26 -16.33
CA PHE A 132 -0.24 10.98 -16.70
C PHE A 132 0.10 9.57 -16.26
N GLU A 133 0.22 8.63 -17.20
CA GLU A 133 0.55 7.23 -16.91
C GLU A 133 -0.30 6.64 -15.77
N ASN A 134 0.29 6.43 -14.59
CA ASN A 134 -0.34 5.86 -13.41
C ASN A 134 -0.93 6.91 -12.45
N ILE A 135 -0.87 8.19 -12.78
CA ILE A 135 -1.33 9.31 -11.95
C ILE A 135 -2.49 10.06 -12.64
N THR A 136 -3.53 10.39 -11.88
CA THR A 136 -4.63 11.26 -12.34
C THR A 136 -4.89 12.34 -11.30
N LEU A 137 -5.02 13.59 -11.74
CA LEU A 137 -5.10 14.77 -10.91
C LEU A 137 -6.32 15.61 -11.29
N GLY A 138 -7.10 16.08 -10.31
CA GLY A 138 -8.17 17.03 -10.57
C GLY A 138 -9.13 17.21 -9.40
N ASN A 139 -10.16 18.03 -9.59
CA ASN A 139 -11.15 18.26 -8.54
C ASN A 139 -12.00 17.01 -8.30
N PHE A 140 -12.25 16.67 -7.03
CA PHE A 140 -12.88 15.40 -6.65
C PHE A 140 -14.27 15.13 -7.27
N ASN A 141 -15.04 16.20 -7.46
CA ASN A 141 -16.40 16.16 -8.01
C ASN A 141 -16.47 16.52 -9.49
N GLU A 142 -15.36 16.95 -10.09
CA GLU A 142 -15.29 17.29 -11.48
C GLU A 142 -15.32 16.04 -12.35
N LYS A 143 -15.91 16.16 -13.53
CA LYS A 143 -16.08 15.04 -14.46
C LYS A 143 -15.02 15.09 -15.52
N ASN A 144 -14.46 13.93 -15.84
CA ASN A 144 -13.56 13.78 -16.98
C ASN A 144 -14.34 13.74 -18.31
N SER A 145 -13.63 13.55 -19.42
CA SER A 145 -14.21 13.40 -20.77
C SER A 145 -15.24 12.26 -20.88
N ASN A 146 -15.15 11.25 -20.01
CA ASN A 146 -16.08 10.13 -19.95
C ASN A 146 -17.29 10.41 -19.05
N ASN A 147 -17.49 11.66 -18.63
CA ASN A 147 -18.57 12.12 -17.76
C ASN A 147 -18.59 11.40 -16.39
N ILE A 148 -17.41 11.02 -15.89
CA ILE A 148 -17.22 10.35 -14.60
C ILE A 148 -16.25 11.17 -13.73
N SER A 149 -16.65 11.42 -12.49
CA SER A 149 -15.82 12.01 -11.43
C SER A 149 -15.14 10.96 -10.56
N PHE A 150 -14.11 11.36 -9.79
CA PHE A 150 -13.49 10.48 -8.79
C PHE A 150 -14.52 10.00 -7.76
N SER A 151 -15.38 10.89 -7.28
CA SER A 151 -16.48 10.55 -6.37
C SER A 151 -17.40 9.48 -6.96
N GLU A 152 -17.83 9.62 -8.22
CA GLU A 152 -18.68 8.63 -8.89
C GLU A 152 -17.94 7.28 -9.07
N LYS A 153 -16.66 7.31 -9.43
CA LYS A 153 -15.82 6.11 -9.56
C LYS A 153 -15.72 5.34 -8.25
N ILE A 154 -15.43 6.03 -7.13
CA ILE A 154 -15.34 5.40 -5.80
C ILE A 154 -16.71 4.88 -5.35
N ASN A 155 -17.78 5.67 -5.49
CA ASN A 155 -19.12 5.25 -5.06
C ASN A 155 -19.66 4.05 -5.86
N LYS A 156 -19.35 3.96 -7.16
CA LYS A 156 -19.66 2.77 -7.98
C LYS A 156 -18.96 1.53 -7.42
N ASN A 157 -17.68 1.61 -7.09
CA ASN A 157 -16.95 0.47 -6.52
C ASN A 157 -17.53 0.04 -5.17
N ILE A 158 -17.83 0.99 -4.29
CA ILE A 158 -18.46 0.71 -2.99
C ILE A 158 -19.77 -0.06 -3.14
N LYS A 159 -20.59 0.32 -4.12
CA LYS A 159 -21.84 -0.38 -4.40
C LYS A 159 -21.58 -1.84 -4.80
N LEU A 160 -20.62 -2.09 -5.67
CA LEU A 160 -20.24 -3.45 -6.09
C LEU A 160 -19.78 -4.31 -4.90
N VAL A 161 -18.93 -3.76 -4.03
CA VAL A 161 -18.47 -4.45 -2.80
C VAL A 161 -19.66 -4.82 -1.90
N ILE A 162 -20.59 -3.88 -1.69
CA ILE A 162 -21.78 -4.10 -0.87
C ILE A 162 -22.65 -5.21 -1.47
N ASP A 163 -22.87 -5.18 -2.79
CA ASP A 163 -23.72 -6.15 -3.47
C ASP A 163 -23.10 -7.55 -3.45
N GLU A 164 -21.78 -7.67 -3.54
CA GLU A 164 -21.07 -8.94 -3.35
C GLU A 164 -21.19 -9.47 -1.91
N ARG A 165 -20.95 -8.63 -0.91
CA ARG A 165 -21.11 -9.01 0.51
C ARG A 165 -22.53 -9.45 0.84
N LYS A 166 -23.54 -8.88 0.18
CA LYS A 166 -24.92 -9.32 0.32
C LYS A 166 -25.12 -10.70 -0.29
N ARG A 167 -24.58 -10.93 -1.50
CA ARG A 167 -24.69 -12.23 -2.20
C ARG A 167 -24.04 -13.37 -1.41
N ASN A 168 -22.90 -13.14 -0.77
CA ASN A 168 -22.18 -14.15 0.01
C ASN A 168 -22.57 -14.19 1.51
N GLY A 169 -23.57 -13.42 1.94
CA GLY A 169 -24.09 -13.44 3.31
C GLY A 169 -23.19 -12.77 4.37
N THR A 170 -22.11 -12.09 3.97
CA THR A 170 -21.17 -11.42 4.90
C THR A 170 -21.49 -9.94 5.14
N PHE A 171 -22.55 -9.42 4.52
CA PHE A 171 -22.90 -8.00 4.64
C PHE A 171 -23.40 -7.64 6.03
N ASN A 172 -22.70 -6.70 6.67
CA ASN A 172 -23.14 -6.07 7.92
C ASN A 172 -23.50 -4.60 7.66
N PRO A 173 -24.76 -4.17 7.80
CA PRO A 173 -25.16 -2.77 7.62
C PRO A 173 -24.58 -1.82 8.69
N LYS A 174 -24.14 -2.36 9.84
CA LYS A 174 -23.45 -1.62 10.91
C LYS A 174 -21.93 -1.67 10.79
N ASP A 175 -21.40 -2.12 9.65
CA ASP A 175 -19.95 -2.18 9.43
C ASP A 175 -19.32 -0.78 9.59
N ILE A 176 -18.49 -0.65 10.63
CA ILE A 176 -17.77 0.59 10.98
C ILE A 176 -16.93 1.03 9.79
N PHE A 177 -16.38 0.08 9.04
CA PHE A 177 -15.55 0.34 7.87
C PHE A 177 -16.30 1.12 6.78
N LEU A 178 -17.54 0.70 6.45
CA LEU A 178 -18.37 1.40 5.47
C LEU A 178 -18.75 2.82 5.92
N LYS A 179 -18.90 3.03 7.24
CA LYS A 179 -19.17 4.34 7.81
C LYS A 179 -17.94 5.27 7.69
N GLU A 180 -16.76 4.76 8.03
CA GLU A 180 -15.49 5.50 7.91
C GLU A 180 -15.15 5.84 6.47
N LEU A 181 -15.37 4.92 5.54
CA LEU A 181 -15.22 5.12 4.10
C LEU A 181 -16.09 6.28 3.59
N LYS A 182 -17.38 6.27 3.93
CA LYS A 182 -18.31 7.35 3.57
C LYS A 182 -17.90 8.69 4.19
N ASN A 183 -17.42 8.69 5.42
CA ASN A 183 -16.92 9.91 6.07
C ASN A 183 -15.66 10.44 5.40
N THR A 184 -14.77 9.54 4.96
CA THR A 184 -13.56 9.90 4.22
C THR A 184 -13.91 10.55 2.89
N ILE A 185 -14.81 9.96 2.09
CA ILE A 185 -15.29 10.54 0.83
C ILE A 185 -15.89 11.94 1.03
N LYS A 186 -16.64 12.16 2.12
CA LYS A 186 -17.16 13.50 2.45
C LYS A 186 -16.05 14.54 2.67
N LYS A 187 -14.91 14.16 3.24
CA LYS A 187 -13.75 15.05 3.44
C LYS A 187 -13.09 15.48 2.12
N TYR A 188 -13.24 14.67 1.06
CA TYR A 188 -12.67 14.92 -0.27
C TYR A 188 -13.57 15.82 -1.10
N LYS A 189 -14.83 16.04 -0.67
CA LYS A 189 -15.77 16.92 -1.36
C LYS A 189 -15.17 18.33 -1.50
N ASN A 190 -15.20 18.87 -2.72
CA ASN A 190 -14.63 20.17 -3.07
C ASN A 190 -13.11 20.28 -2.84
N LYS A 191 -12.38 19.17 -2.80
CA LYS A 191 -10.92 19.15 -2.74
C LYS A 191 -10.35 18.70 -4.08
N THR A 192 -9.11 19.08 -4.32
CA THR A 192 -8.32 18.54 -5.41
C THR A 192 -7.61 17.29 -4.94
N VAL A 193 -7.56 16.30 -5.82
CA VAL A 193 -7.08 14.96 -5.47
C VAL A 193 -6.10 14.45 -6.51
N ILE A 194 -5.13 13.68 -6.04
CA ILE A 194 -4.32 12.78 -6.87
C ILE A 194 -4.82 11.37 -6.65
N GLU A 195 -5.22 10.70 -7.72
CA GLU A 195 -5.35 9.25 -7.81
C GLU A 195 -4.03 8.68 -8.36
N ILE A 196 -3.44 7.71 -7.68
CA ILE A 196 -2.25 7.00 -8.17
C ILE A 196 -2.50 5.50 -8.16
N SER A 197 -2.23 4.84 -9.28
CA SER A 197 -2.26 3.40 -9.43
C SER A 197 -0.86 2.81 -9.30
N ASN A 198 -0.69 1.81 -8.43
CA ASN A 198 0.57 1.09 -8.32
C ASN A 198 0.33 -0.41 -8.09
N LEU A 199 1.20 -1.22 -8.68
CA LEU A 199 1.24 -2.66 -8.46
C LEU A 199 1.83 -2.98 -7.08
N GLY A 200 1.51 -4.17 -6.57
CA GLY A 200 2.08 -4.71 -5.33
C GLY A 200 1.04 -5.01 -4.26
N ASP A 201 1.52 -5.39 -3.09
CA ASP A 201 0.69 -5.49 -1.91
C ASP A 201 0.28 -4.09 -1.41
N PRO A 202 -0.83 -3.96 -0.67
CA PRO A 202 -1.34 -2.66 -0.26
C PRO A 202 -0.33 -1.79 0.51
N LEU A 203 0.60 -2.37 1.26
CA LEU A 203 1.61 -1.61 2.02
C LEU A 203 2.68 -1.03 1.09
N MET A 204 3.31 -1.84 0.23
CA MET A 204 4.30 -1.35 -0.73
C MET A 204 3.70 -0.38 -1.75
N ALA A 205 2.53 -0.72 -2.30
CA ALA A 205 1.86 0.12 -3.27
C ALA A 205 1.48 1.49 -2.67
N LYS A 206 1.10 1.54 -1.39
CA LYS A 206 0.84 2.79 -0.67
C LYS A 206 2.09 3.64 -0.57
N GLU A 207 3.21 3.08 -0.09
CA GLU A 207 4.47 3.83 0.05
C GLU A 207 5.02 4.30 -1.30
N LYS A 208 4.89 3.49 -2.34
CA LYS A 208 5.24 3.91 -3.69
C LYS A 208 4.35 5.05 -4.19
N SER A 209 3.03 4.92 -4.10
CA SER A 209 2.09 5.98 -4.49
C SER A 209 2.31 7.27 -3.70
N LYS A 210 2.66 7.16 -2.42
CA LYS A 210 3.06 8.30 -1.59
C LYS A 210 4.28 9.03 -2.15
N ASN A 211 5.29 8.31 -2.63
CA ASN A 211 6.48 8.90 -3.23
C ASN A 211 6.20 9.50 -4.62
N ASP A 212 5.44 8.79 -5.46
CA ASP A 212 5.01 9.28 -6.78
C ASP A 212 4.22 10.59 -6.65
N ALA A 213 3.32 10.68 -5.65
CA ALA A 213 2.58 11.91 -5.36
C ALA A 213 3.52 13.07 -4.96
N LYS A 214 4.49 12.81 -4.08
CA LYS A 214 5.49 13.81 -3.66
C LYS A 214 6.33 14.28 -4.85
N GLU A 215 6.75 13.36 -5.71
CA GLU A 215 7.54 13.68 -6.88
C GLU A 215 6.76 14.56 -7.85
N LEU A 216 5.53 14.20 -8.20
CA LEU A 216 4.66 15.01 -9.06
C LEU A 216 4.48 16.42 -8.49
N ILE A 217 4.20 16.52 -7.19
CA ILE A 217 4.04 17.82 -6.51
C ILE A 217 5.32 18.65 -6.60
N ASN A 218 6.51 18.04 -6.37
CA ASN A 218 7.79 18.73 -6.51
C ASN A 218 8.05 19.20 -7.94
N GLN A 219 7.69 18.39 -8.94
CA GLN A 219 7.80 18.76 -10.36
C GLN A 219 6.88 19.95 -10.69
N ILE A 220 5.64 19.96 -10.20
CA ILE A 220 4.71 21.08 -10.36
C ILE A 220 5.28 22.36 -9.72
N ILE A 221 5.81 22.26 -8.49
CA ILE A 221 6.43 23.39 -7.79
C ILE A 221 7.62 23.93 -8.60
N PHE A 222 8.50 23.04 -9.06
CA PHE A 222 9.67 23.40 -9.85
C PHE A 222 9.29 24.11 -11.15
N ILE A 223 8.38 23.53 -11.94
CA ILE A 223 7.89 24.11 -13.19
C ILE A 223 7.31 25.50 -12.93
N THR A 224 6.56 25.66 -11.84
CA THR A 224 5.97 26.96 -11.51
C THR A 224 7.01 28.00 -11.09
N HIS A 225 8.07 27.57 -10.41
CA HIS A 225 9.15 28.47 -10.02
C HIS A 225 9.90 29.02 -11.24
N ILE A 226 10.19 28.16 -12.22
CA ILE A 226 10.89 28.55 -13.45
C ILE A 226 9.97 29.28 -14.45
N SER A 227 8.65 29.09 -14.36
CA SER A 227 7.67 29.78 -15.20
C SER A 227 7.27 31.17 -14.68
N LYS A 228 7.88 31.67 -13.60
CA LYS A 228 7.64 33.03 -13.03
C LYS A 228 7.84 34.18 -14.04
N SER A 229 8.52 33.96 -15.15
CA SER A 229 8.61 34.90 -16.28
C SER A 229 7.31 35.05 -17.08
N TYR A 230 6.29 34.22 -16.81
CA TYR A 230 5.03 34.14 -17.55
C TYR A 230 3.80 34.26 -16.63
N LYS A 231 3.61 35.35 -15.87
CA LYS A 231 2.36 35.66 -15.11
C LYS A 231 1.71 34.48 -14.34
N PHE A 232 2.51 33.56 -13.79
CA PHE A 232 2.03 32.51 -12.88
C PHE A 232 2.34 32.90 -11.43
N HIS A 233 1.37 32.82 -10.53
CA HIS A 233 1.55 33.15 -9.11
C HIS A 233 1.14 31.96 -8.24
N ILE A 234 2.12 31.31 -7.62
CA ILE A 234 1.92 30.37 -6.51
C ILE A 234 2.55 31.00 -5.27
N GLN A 235 1.75 31.18 -4.21
CA GLN A 235 2.20 31.58 -2.87
C GLN A 235 2.15 30.38 -1.94
N VAL A 236 3.26 30.14 -1.22
CA VAL A 236 3.43 29.05 -0.27
C VAL A 236 3.33 29.62 1.14
N HIS A 237 2.36 29.17 1.94
CA HIS A 237 2.30 29.45 3.37
C HIS A 237 2.24 28.12 4.13
N THR A 238 3.14 27.95 5.10
CA THR A 238 3.22 26.80 5.98
C THR A 238 2.47 27.09 7.28
N TYR A 239 1.47 26.28 7.63
CA TYR A 239 0.90 26.27 8.98
C TYR A 239 0.75 24.84 9.49
N GLU A 240 1.16 24.61 10.73
CA GLU A 240 0.84 23.39 11.49
C GLU A 240 -0.64 23.43 11.89
N VAL A 241 -1.45 22.48 11.40
CA VAL A 241 -2.83 22.29 11.87
C VAL A 241 -2.99 20.87 12.42
N LYS A 242 -3.59 20.77 13.61
CA LYS A 242 -3.74 19.55 14.43
C LYS A 242 -4.91 18.64 14.04
N ASP A 243 -5.33 18.58 12.77
CA ASP A 243 -6.46 17.72 12.36
C ASP A 243 -6.03 16.59 11.43
N ARG A 244 -6.08 15.35 11.95
CA ARG A 244 -5.65 14.10 11.31
C ARG A 244 -6.65 13.62 10.25
N ILE A 245 -6.25 13.52 8.98
CA ILE A 245 -7.08 12.86 7.94
C ILE A 245 -6.35 11.66 7.33
N GLN A 246 -7.00 10.49 7.33
CA GLN A 246 -6.47 9.21 6.82
C GLN A 246 -6.73 9.04 5.31
N PRO A 247 -5.81 8.47 4.50
CA PRO A 247 -5.99 8.25 3.07
C PRO A 247 -6.87 7.03 2.76
N LEU A 248 -7.45 7.03 1.56
CA LEU A 248 -8.34 5.98 1.07
C LEU A 248 -7.68 5.06 0.03
N CYS A 249 -7.70 3.75 0.27
CA CYS A 249 -7.23 2.71 -0.66
C CYS A 249 -8.42 2.01 -1.32
N VAL A 250 -8.37 1.88 -2.64
CA VAL A 250 -9.41 1.21 -3.46
C VAL A 250 -8.77 0.22 -4.41
N ASN A 251 -9.29 -1.00 -4.46
CA ASN A 251 -8.93 -2.02 -5.46
C ASN A 251 -10.19 -2.35 -6.28
N TYR A 252 -10.15 -2.08 -7.59
CA TYR A 252 -11.31 -2.25 -8.48
C TYR A 252 -11.46 -3.68 -8.99
N ASP A 253 -10.35 -4.40 -9.17
CA ASP A 253 -10.36 -5.76 -9.73
C ASP A 253 -10.84 -6.78 -8.69
N GLU A 254 -10.50 -6.56 -7.41
CA GLU A 254 -10.94 -7.38 -6.29
C GLU A 254 -12.18 -6.85 -5.57
N LEU A 255 -12.77 -5.75 -6.05
CA LEU A 255 -13.93 -5.11 -5.42
C LEU A 255 -13.69 -4.90 -3.91
N SER A 256 -12.54 -4.34 -3.54
CA SER A 256 -12.18 -4.10 -2.15
C SER A 256 -11.83 -2.64 -1.89
N THR A 257 -12.10 -2.19 -0.66
CA THR A 257 -11.78 -0.84 -0.18
C THR A 257 -11.19 -0.99 1.21
N SER A 258 -10.15 -0.22 1.53
CA SER A 258 -9.57 -0.15 2.87
C SER A 258 -9.15 1.27 3.21
N ALA A 259 -9.16 1.63 4.50
CA ALA A 259 -8.60 2.85 5.03
C ALA A 259 -7.30 2.44 5.71
N LEU A 260 -6.16 2.92 5.22
CA LEU A 260 -4.86 2.61 5.81
C LEU A 260 -4.34 3.91 6.43
N SER A 261 -4.24 3.94 7.75
CA SER A 261 -3.65 5.06 8.49
C SER A 261 -2.26 5.35 7.95
N ASP A 262 -2.05 6.48 7.27
CA ASP A 262 -0.84 7.32 7.29
C ASP A 262 -1.03 8.53 6.38
N GLU A 263 -0.59 9.69 6.83
CA GLU A 263 -0.83 10.99 6.21
C GLU A 263 0.29 11.40 5.24
N ILE A 264 -0.05 12.08 4.14
CA ILE A 264 0.87 12.96 3.40
C ILE A 264 0.15 14.29 3.23
N ILE A 265 0.78 15.37 3.69
CA ILE A 265 0.24 16.73 3.68
C ILE A 265 1.09 17.58 2.72
N TYR A 266 0.53 18.00 1.58
CA TYR A 266 1.09 19.07 0.75
C TYR A 266 0.00 19.81 -0.01
N ASN A 267 0.26 21.10 -0.26
CA ASN A 267 -0.65 22.01 -0.95
C ASN A 267 0.01 22.83 -2.07
N VAL A 268 -0.50 22.86 -3.30
CA VAL A 268 0.09 23.53 -4.51
C VAL A 268 -1.02 23.88 -5.48
N ASP A 269 -1.07 24.96 -6.30
CA ASP A 269 -2.13 25.28 -7.33
C ASP A 269 -1.65 25.06 -8.77
N PHE A 270 -2.45 24.40 -9.64
CA PHE A 270 -2.01 23.93 -10.96
C PHE A 270 -3.10 23.91 -12.04
N SER A 271 -2.88 24.71 -13.10
CA SER A 271 -3.66 24.70 -14.34
C SER A 271 -2.72 24.78 -15.55
N PHE A 272 -3.07 24.06 -16.63
CA PHE A 272 -2.38 24.13 -17.93
C PHE A 272 -3.04 25.08 -18.94
N SER A 273 -4.04 25.87 -18.55
CA SER A 273 -4.74 26.73 -19.49
C SER A 273 -3.86 27.89 -19.97
N GLN A 274 -3.63 27.99 -21.29
CA GLN A 274 -3.25 29.26 -21.91
C GLN A 274 -4.43 30.22 -21.70
N ARG A 275 -4.21 31.34 -21.01
CA ARG A 275 -5.14 32.47 -21.14
C ARG A 275 -5.13 32.87 -22.61
N ASN A 276 -6.20 32.56 -23.33
CA ASN A 276 -6.52 33.33 -24.51
C ASN A 276 -6.63 34.78 -24.04
N ASN A 277 -5.76 35.65 -24.55
CA ASN A 277 -5.91 37.08 -24.38
C ASN A 277 -7.32 37.44 -24.89
N MET A 278 -8.27 37.65 -23.99
CA MET A 278 -9.39 38.52 -24.30
C MET A 278 -8.76 39.90 -24.45
N ALA A 279 -8.60 40.31 -25.70
CA ALA A 279 -8.23 41.67 -26.05
C ALA A 279 -9.28 42.62 -25.46
N GLU A 280 -8.79 43.58 -24.67
CA GLU A 280 -9.41 44.91 -24.57
C GLU A 280 -9.25 45.64 -25.92
#